data_AF-A0AAP2GLT7-F1
#
_entry.id   AF-A0AAP2GLT7-F1
#
_cell.length_a   1.000
_cell.length_b   1.000
_cell.length_c   1.000
_cell.angle_alpha   90.00
_cell.angle_beta   90.00
_cell.angle_gamma   90.00
#
_symmetry.space_group_name_H-M   'P 1'
#
loop_
_entity.id
_entity.type
_entity.pdbx_description
1 polymer ?
#
loop_
_entity_poly.entity_id
_entity_poly.type
_entity_poly.pdbx_seq_one_letter_code
_entity_poly.pdbx_strand_id
1 'polypeptide(L)'
;MDTLLPPIEKPAGLIMKLAYFFTRRQFGKVLMPLKVHSVRLPAAFGMFYGKVSQLDKKLTLRAETALLIRVQVARINICLFCMDASRRAAIDASMREDKFDALDQYSTSALFTEAERVALDYVTLLTKEKRVDPDTFARLSRHYSEREICEIVWLVGSEHLYNMTNIALNIHSDMLCDLSKRR
;
A
#
# COMPACT_ATOMS: atom_id res chain seq x y z
N MET A 1 2.62 -16.79 -13.33
CA MET A 1 3.01 -17.41 -12.05
C MET A 1 1.75 -17.54 -11.24
N ASP A 2 1.48 -18.75 -10.76
CA ASP A 2 0.24 -19.05 -10.05
C ASP A 2 0.38 -18.79 -8.55
N THR A 3 -0.72 -18.44 -7.91
CA THR A 3 -0.79 -18.26 -6.45
C THR A 3 -0.63 -19.62 -5.75
N LEU A 4 -0.04 -19.66 -4.56
CA LEU A 4 0.20 -20.92 -3.83
C LEU A 4 -1.09 -21.60 -3.37
N LEU A 5 -2.16 -20.81 -3.17
CA LEU A 5 -3.51 -21.32 -2.99
C LEU A 5 -4.36 -20.93 -4.21
N PRO A 6 -5.20 -21.84 -4.74
CA PRO A 6 -6.04 -21.52 -5.89
C PRO A 6 -7.05 -20.42 -5.53
N PRO A 7 -7.34 -19.47 -6.44
CA PRO A 7 -8.36 -18.47 -6.21
C PRO A 7 -9.75 -19.11 -6.09
N ILE A 8 -10.56 -18.66 -5.14
CA ILE A 8 -11.97 -19.06 -5.04
C ILE A 8 -12.79 -18.15 -5.95
N GLU A 9 -13.39 -18.71 -7.00
CA GLU A 9 -14.23 -17.92 -7.94
C GLU A 9 -15.66 -17.72 -7.44
N LYS A 10 -16.18 -18.66 -6.64
CA LYS A 10 -17.55 -18.68 -6.13
C LYS A 10 -17.54 -18.69 -4.61
N PRO A 11 -17.60 -17.51 -3.95
CA PRO A 11 -17.56 -17.46 -2.49
C PRO A 11 -18.86 -17.98 -1.88
N ALA A 12 -18.73 -18.65 -0.73
CA ALA A 12 -19.86 -19.01 0.11
C ALA A 12 -20.28 -17.84 1.01
N GLY A 13 -21.56 -17.79 1.38
CA GLY A 13 -22.11 -16.77 2.28
C GLY A 13 -22.40 -15.41 1.61
N LEU A 14 -23.41 -14.71 2.14
CA LEU A 14 -23.89 -13.45 1.57
C LEU A 14 -22.85 -12.32 1.67
N ILE A 15 -22.16 -12.21 2.80
CA ILE A 15 -21.14 -11.18 3.05
C ILE A 15 -20.04 -11.24 1.99
N MET A 16 -19.49 -12.42 1.70
CA MET A 16 -18.42 -12.56 0.72
C MET A 16 -18.91 -12.37 -0.72
N LYS A 17 -20.13 -12.81 -1.05
CA LYS A 17 -20.75 -12.49 -2.36
C LYS A 17 -20.89 -10.99 -2.57
N LEU A 18 -21.31 -10.25 -1.54
CA LEU A 18 -21.38 -8.79 -1.59
C LEU A 18 -19.99 -8.16 -1.72
N ALA A 19 -18.99 -8.63 -0.95
CA ALA A 19 -17.62 -8.15 -1.08
C ALA A 19 -17.09 -8.32 -2.51
N TYR A 20 -17.30 -9.49 -3.13
CA TYR A 20 -16.90 -9.76 -4.52
C TYR A 20 -17.61 -8.82 -5.50
N PHE A 21 -18.90 -8.58 -5.30
CA PHE A 21 -19.69 -7.66 -6.13
C PHE A 21 -19.14 -6.23 -6.04
N PHE A 22 -18.92 -5.70 -4.84
CA PHE A 22 -18.41 -4.34 -4.65
C PHE A 22 -16.99 -4.17 -5.17
N THR A 23 -16.11 -5.15 -4.91
CA THR A 23 -14.73 -5.14 -5.44
C THR A 23 -14.75 -5.13 -6.97
N ARG A 24 -15.58 -5.96 -7.61
CA ARG A 24 -15.72 -5.97 -9.07
C ARG A 24 -16.23 -4.63 -9.60
N ARG A 25 -17.22 -4.02 -8.94
CA ARG A 25 -17.75 -2.70 -9.33
C ARG A 25 -16.69 -1.61 -9.23
N GLN A 26 -15.90 -1.61 -8.17
CA GLN A 26 -14.88 -0.60 -7.92
C GLN A 26 -13.67 -0.75 -8.86
N PHE A 27 -13.10 -1.96 -8.94
CA PHE A 27 -11.82 -2.21 -9.61
C PHE A 27 -11.95 -2.83 -11.01
N GLY A 28 -13.16 -3.22 -11.44
CA GLY A 28 -13.40 -3.94 -12.69
C GLY A 28 -13.19 -5.46 -12.59
N LYS A 29 -12.60 -5.94 -11.49
CA LYS A 29 -12.37 -7.36 -11.17
C LYS A 29 -12.40 -7.58 -9.66
N VAL A 30 -12.50 -8.85 -9.25
CA VAL A 30 -12.30 -9.21 -7.84
C VAL A 30 -10.80 -9.32 -7.59
N LEU A 31 -10.31 -8.60 -6.59
CA LEU A 31 -8.88 -8.54 -6.27
C LEU A 31 -8.35 -9.90 -5.82
N MET A 32 -7.16 -10.27 -6.27
CA MET A 32 -6.53 -11.56 -5.96
C MET A 32 -6.36 -11.82 -4.45
N PRO A 33 -5.95 -10.84 -3.61
CA PRO A 33 -5.91 -11.03 -2.15
C PRO A 33 -7.28 -11.39 -1.55
N LEU A 34 -8.37 -10.89 -2.12
CA LEU A 34 -9.72 -11.25 -1.69
C LEU A 34 -10.07 -12.70 -2.09
N LYS A 35 -9.67 -13.13 -3.28
CA LYS A 35 -9.93 -14.49 -3.82
C LYS A 35 -9.05 -15.58 -3.20
N VAL A 36 -7.87 -15.21 -2.70
CA VAL A 36 -6.87 -16.16 -2.20
C VAL A 36 -6.81 -16.13 -0.68
N HIS A 37 -6.70 -14.95 -0.07
CA HIS A 37 -6.52 -14.84 1.38
C HIS A 37 -7.84 -14.61 2.11
N SER A 38 -8.49 -13.46 1.88
CA SER A 38 -9.57 -13.00 2.76
C SER A 38 -10.84 -13.86 2.70
N VAL A 39 -11.13 -14.51 1.57
CA VAL A 39 -12.28 -15.44 1.44
C VAL A 39 -12.17 -16.68 2.33
N ARG A 40 -10.97 -17.02 2.81
CA ARG A 40 -10.72 -18.19 3.68
C ARG A 40 -10.78 -17.85 5.16
N LEU A 41 -10.91 -16.57 5.52
CA LEU A 41 -10.91 -16.11 6.90
C LEU A 41 -12.31 -15.71 7.37
N PRO A 42 -12.57 -15.77 8.69
CA PRO A 42 -13.77 -15.19 9.26
C PRO A 42 -13.94 -13.72 8.88
N ALA A 43 -15.20 -13.27 8.75
CA ALA A 43 -15.53 -11.89 8.33
C ALA A 43 -14.85 -10.80 9.18
N ALA A 44 -14.53 -11.09 10.45
CA ALA A 44 -13.80 -10.19 11.34
C ALA A 44 -12.44 -9.74 10.78
N PHE A 45 -11.72 -10.61 10.07
CA PHE A 45 -10.45 -10.24 9.42
C PHE A 45 -10.68 -9.24 8.28
N GLY A 46 -11.75 -9.43 7.50
CA GLY A 46 -12.16 -8.47 6.47
C GLY A 46 -12.56 -7.11 7.07
N MET A 47 -13.28 -7.13 8.20
CA MET A 47 -13.63 -5.90 8.94
C MET A 47 -12.40 -5.18 9.47
N PHE A 48 -11.38 -5.91 9.94
CA PHE A 48 -10.09 -5.33 10.33
C PHE A 48 -9.39 -4.62 9.18
N TYR A 49 -9.28 -5.25 8.00
CA TYR A 49 -8.73 -4.59 6.81
C TYR A 49 -9.54 -3.35 6.38
N GLY A 50 -10.87 -3.44 6.46
CA GLY A 50 -11.76 -2.28 6.24
C GLY A 50 -11.50 -1.16 7.25
N LYS A 51 -11.24 -1.50 8.52
CA LYS A 51 -10.90 -0.54 9.57
C LYS A 51 -9.56 0.14 9.31
N VAL A 52 -8.53 -0.59 8.86
CA VAL A 52 -7.24 0.01 8.45
C VAL A 52 -7.46 1.05 7.35
N SER A 53 -8.25 0.72 6.31
CA SER A 53 -8.60 1.68 5.24
C SER A 53 -9.39 2.90 5.74
N GLN A 54 -10.24 2.75 6.77
CA GLN A 54 -10.93 3.88 7.39
C GLN A 54 -9.98 4.76 8.21
N LEU A 55 -8.99 4.18 8.88
CA LEU A 55 -7.98 4.90 9.66
C LEU A 55 -7.03 5.69 8.74
N ASP A 56 -6.70 5.15 7.57
CA ASP A 56 -5.91 5.87 6.56
C ASP A 56 -6.59 7.18 6.10
N LYS A 57 -7.93 7.25 6.17
CA LYS A 57 -8.68 8.50 5.88
C LYS A 57 -8.63 9.52 7.02
N LYS A 58 -7.98 9.19 8.14
CA LYS A 58 -7.83 10.06 9.32
C LYS A 58 -6.41 10.59 9.49
N LEU A 59 -5.50 10.23 8.57
CA LEU A 59 -4.15 10.76 8.54
C LEU A 59 -4.19 12.27 8.24
N THR A 60 -3.35 13.01 8.93
CA THR A 60 -3.07 14.43 8.67
C THR A 60 -1.96 14.61 7.64
N LEU A 61 -1.10 13.61 7.47
CA LEU A 61 -0.07 13.56 6.45
C LEU A 61 -0.67 13.76 5.05
N ARG A 62 0.02 14.52 4.19
CA ARG A 62 -0.40 14.72 2.79
C ARG A 62 -0.61 13.36 2.10
N ALA A 63 -1.73 13.20 1.41
CA ALA A 63 -2.10 11.96 0.75
C ALA A 63 -1.03 11.45 -0.23
N GLU A 64 -0.38 12.35 -0.96
CA GLU A 64 0.73 12.00 -1.86
C GLU A 64 1.93 11.43 -1.08
N THR A 65 2.35 12.07 0.03
CA THR A 65 3.44 11.55 0.88
C THR A 65 3.09 10.19 1.49
N ALA A 66 1.84 10.03 1.97
CA ALA A 66 1.38 8.76 2.50
C ALA A 66 1.47 7.63 1.46
N LEU A 67 1.08 7.92 0.21
CA LEU A 67 1.13 6.95 -0.88
C LEU A 67 2.59 6.66 -1.31
N LEU A 68 3.46 7.66 -1.38
CA LEU A 68 4.89 7.46 -1.65
C LEU A 68 5.54 6.54 -0.60
N ILE A 69 5.20 6.70 0.67
CA ILE A 69 5.66 5.81 1.75
C ILE A 69 5.18 4.37 1.51
N ARG A 70 3.89 4.17 1.23
CA ARG A 70 3.34 2.82 0.96
C ARG A 70 4.05 2.16 -0.22
N VAL A 71 4.23 2.89 -1.32
CA VAL A 71 4.93 2.38 -2.51
C VAL A 71 6.38 2.05 -2.17
N GLN A 72 7.08 2.89 -1.40
CA GLN A 72 8.48 2.63 -1.05
C GLN A 72 8.64 1.37 -0.21
N VAL A 73 7.78 1.17 0.80
CA VAL A 73 7.79 -0.05 1.62
C VAL A 73 7.45 -1.27 0.76
N ALA A 74 6.41 -1.19 -0.08
CA ALA A 74 6.03 -2.26 -0.99
C ALA A 74 7.14 -2.62 -2.01
N ARG A 75 7.88 -1.61 -2.51
CA ARG A 75 9.01 -1.79 -3.42
C ARG A 75 10.16 -2.54 -2.75
N ILE A 76 10.53 -2.13 -1.53
CA ILE A 76 11.59 -2.79 -0.76
C ILE A 76 11.22 -4.25 -0.45
N ASN A 77 9.96 -4.49 -0.08
CA ASN A 77 9.45 -5.83 0.20
C ASN A 77 9.09 -6.63 -1.05
N ILE A 78 9.15 -6.04 -2.25
CA ILE A 78 8.82 -6.69 -3.54
C ILE A 78 7.34 -7.17 -3.59
N CYS A 79 6.41 -6.44 -2.97
CA CYS A 79 4.98 -6.75 -3.09
C CYS A 79 4.40 -6.19 -4.41
N LEU A 80 4.40 -7.00 -5.48
CA LEU A 80 3.90 -6.59 -6.80
C LEU A 80 2.43 -6.14 -6.78
N PHE A 81 1.57 -6.83 -6.03
CA PHE A 81 0.18 -6.42 -5.87
C PHE A 81 0.06 -5.03 -5.22
N CYS A 82 0.82 -4.79 -4.16
CA CYS A 82 0.75 -3.56 -3.38
C CYS A 82 1.26 -2.36 -4.19
N MET A 83 2.32 -2.55 -4.99
CA MET A 83 2.81 -1.54 -5.93
C MET A 83 1.77 -1.20 -7.00
N ASP A 84 1.13 -2.20 -7.60
CA ASP A 84 0.07 -2.02 -8.61
C ASP A 84 -1.17 -1.31 -8.03
N ALA A 85 -1.64 -1.74 -6.85
CA ALA A 85 -2.75 -1.10 -6.15
C ALA A 85 -2.44 0.36 -5.78
N SER A 86 -1.21 0.66 -5.37
CA SER A 86 -0.79 2.02 -5.03
C SER A 86 -0.69 2.90 -6.26
N ARG A 87 -0.13 2.39 -7.37
CA ARG A 87 -0.09 3.12 -8.64
C ARG A 87 -1.50 3.41 -9.16
N ARG A 88 -2.40 2.43 -9.06
CA ARG A 88 -3.82 2.63 -9.36
C ARG A 88 -4.43 3.76 -8.51
N ALA A 89 -4.14 3.78 -7.21
CA ALA A 89 -4.63 4.84 -6.32
C ALA A 89 -4.07 6.22 -6.69
N ALA A 90 -2.81 6.30 -7.11
CA ALA A 90 -2.19 7.54 -7.59
C ALA A 90 -2.91 8.08 -8.84
N ILE A 91 -3.19 7.21 -9.81
CA ILE A 91 -3.94 7.56 -11.03
C ILE A 91 -5.35 8.05 -10.69
N ASP A 92 -6.09 7.27 -9.89
CA ASP A 92 -7.47 7.61 -9.51
C ASP A 92 -7.55 8.93 -8.73
N ALA A 93 -6.49 9.29 -7.99
CA ALA A 93 -6.38 10.55 -7.26
C ALA A 93 -5.72 11.69 -8.08
N SER A 94 -5.44 11.49 -9.37
CA SER A 94 -4.78 12.47 -10.25
C SER A 94 -3.46 13.01 -9.67
N MET A 95 -2.69 12.14 -9.01
CA MET A 95 -1.37 12.49 -8.47
C MET A 95 -0.30 12.51 -9.57
N ARG A 96 0.85 13.09 -9.26
CA ARG A 96 2.02 13.18 -10.16
C ARG A 96 2.63 11.80 -10.44
N GLU A 97 2.15 11.13 -11.50
CA GLU A 97 2.63 9.79 -11.91
C GLU A 97 4.15 9.74 -12.09
N ASP A 98 4.75 10.80 -12.64
CA ASP A 98 6.19 10.92 -12.86
C ASP A 98 7.01 10.83 -11.56
N LYS A 99 6.43 11.26 -10.44
CA LYS A 99 7.05 11.11 -9.11
C LYS A 99 7.04 9.66 -8.64
N PHE A 100 5.97 8.91 -8.89
CA PHE A 100 5.92 7.48 -8.55
C PHE A 100 6.86 6.66 -9.43
N ASP A 101 6.99 7.02 -10.71
CA ASP A 101 7.93 6.39 -11.64
C ASP A 101 9.40 6.68 -11.26
N ALA A 102 9.70 7.87 -10.73
CA ALA A 102 11.04 8.25 -10.26
C ALA A 102 11.33 7.88 -8.80
N LEU A 103 10.48 7.08 -8.14
CA LEU A 103 10.60 6.79 -6.72
C LEU A 103 11.86 5.99 -6.37
N ASP A 104 12.42 5.21 -7.28
CA ASP A 104 13.70 4.55 -7.08
C ASP A 104 14.89 5.52 -7.05
N GLN A 105 14.72 6.71 -7.62
CA GLN A 105 15.73 7.77 -7.68
C GLN A 105 15.39 8.97 -6.77
N TYR A 106 14.53 8.78 -5.77
CA TYR A 106 14.03 9.86 -4.92
C TYR A 106 15.14 10.69 -4.26
N SER A 107 16.30 10.07 -3.97
CA SER A 107 17.45 10.70 -3.33
C SER A 107 18.22 11.68 -4.22
N THR A 108 17.95 11.70 -5.53
CA THR A 108 18.60 12.62 -6.48
C THR A 108 17.59 13.40 -7.33
N SER A 109 16.39 12.87 -7.54
CA SER A 109 15.35 13.47 -8.40
C SER A 109 14.76 14.77 -7.85
N ALA A 110 14.80 15.84 -8.66
CA ALA A 110 14.22 17.15 -8.33
C ALA A 110 12.70 17.14 -8.09
N LEU A 111 12.01 16.04 -8.39
CA LEU A 111 10.57 15.86 -8.14
C LEU A 111 10.21 15.74 -6.65
N PHE A 112 11.20 15.46 -5.79
CA PHE A 112 11.01 15.22 -4.37
C PHE A 112 11.52 16.38 -3.52
N THR A 113 10.64 16.86 -2.65
CA THR A 113 10.98 17.86 -1.62
C THR A 113 11.92 17.26 -0.58
N GLU A 114 12.60 18.11 0.20
CA GLU A 114 13.44 17.66 1.31
C GLU A 114 12.63 16.86 2.34
N ALA A 115 11.43 17.33 2.71
CA ALA A 115 10.53 16.63 3.62
C ALA A 115 10.22 15.20 3.13
N GLU A 116 9.90 15.03 1.85
CA GLU A 116 9.63 13.71 1.29
C GLU A 116 10.87 12.82 1.27
N ARG A 117 12.04 13.38 0.97
CA ARG A 117 13.30 12.62 0.98
C ARG A 117 13.63 12.10 2.38
N VAL A 118 13.49 12.93 3.42
CA VAL A 118 13.74 12.48 4.80
C VAL A 118 12.73 11.43 5.26
N ALA A 119 11.46 11.55 4.83
CA ALA A 119 10.45 10.52 5.10
C ALA A 119 10.80 9.20 4.39
N LEU A 120 11.22 9.26 3.12
CA LEU A 120 11.60 8.10 2.34
C LEU A 120 12.88 7.44 2.86
N ASP A 121 13.87 8.21 3.33
CA ASP A 121 15.06 7.71 4.02
C ASP A 121 14.68 6.96 5.29
N TYR A 122 13.85 7.59 6.14
CA TYR A 122 13.37 7.01 7.40
C TYR A 122 12.65 5.67 7.17
N VAL A 123 11.66 5.62 6.27
CA VAL A 123 10.90 4.39 6.03
C VAL A 123 11.73 3.33 5.31
N THR A 124 12.72 3.73 4.50
CA THR A 124 13.65 2.79 3.86
C THR A 124 14.51 2.09 4.91
N LEU A 125 15.09 2.85 5.84
CA LEU A 125 15.91 2.31 6.92
C LEU A 125 15.08 1.43 7.86
N LEU A 126 13.91 1.92 8.29
CA LEU A 126 12.99 1.16 9.14
C LEU A 126 12.54 -0.16 8.47
N THR A 127 12.29 -0.14 7.15
CA THR A 127 11.85 -1.33 6.42
C THR A 127 12.98 -2.35 6.23
N LYS A 128 14.19 -1.91 5.87
CA LYS A 128 15.31 -2.84 5.61
C LYS A 128 15.94 -3.36 6.89
N GLU A 129 16.24 -2.46 7.81
CA GLU A 129 17.07 -2.74 8.98
C GLU A 129 16.26 -3.02 10.24
N LYS A 130 14.95 -2.73 10.24
CA LYS A 130 14.06 -2.82 11.41
C LYS A 130 14.55 -1.97 12.61
N ARG A 131 15.34 -0.94 12.33
CA ARG A 131 15.89 0.03 13.27
C ARG A 131 15.98 1.38 12.58
N VAL A 132 15.99 2.45 13.37
CA VAL A 132 16.27 3.81 12.90
C VAL A 132 17.28 4.43 13.86
N ASP A 133 18.31 5.06 13.32
CA ASP A 133 19.30 5.77 14.13
C ASP A 133 18.79 7.17 14.57
N PRO A 134 19.33 7.74 15.66
CA PRO A 134 18.89 9.03 16.17
C PRO A 134 19.03 10.20 15.19
N ASP A 135 20.02 10.19 14.28
CA ASP A 135 20.20 11.26 13.30
C ASP A 135 19.11 11.24 12.23
N THR A 136 18.79 10.06 11.70
CA THR A 136 17.67 9.87 10.78
C THR A 136 16.33 10.30 11.41
N PHE A 137 16.10 9.96 12.68
CA PHE A 137 14.90 10.45 13.40
C PHE A 137 14.91 11.97 13.58
N ALA A 138 16.05 12.56 13.98
CA ALA A 138 16.19 13.99 14.16
C ALA A 138 16.00 14.79 12.86
N ARG A 139 16.40 14.23 11.71
CA ARG A 139 16.10 14.82 10.40
C ARG A 139 14.61 14.77 10.09
N LEU A 140 13.94 13.64 10.35
CA LEU A 140 12.50 13.51 10.14
C LEU A 140 11.70 14.51 11.00
N SER A 141 12.07 14.65 12.27
CA SER A 141 11.34 15.52 13.23
C SER A 141 11.46 17.02 12.95
N ARG A 142 12.39 17.44 12.10
CA ARG A 142 12.46 18.83 11.61
C ARG A 142 11.37 19.17 10.60
N HIS A 143 10.79 18.17 9.93
CA HIS A 143 9.81 18.38 8.85
C HIS A 143 8.41 17.90 9.20
N TYR A 144 8.27 17.01 10.18
CA TYR A 144 7.00 16.37 10.53
C TYR A 144 6.68 16.53 12.02
N SER A 145 5.42 16.79 12.33
CA SER A 145 4.91 16.77 13.70
C SER A 145 4.98 15.37 14.31
N GLU A 146 4.95 15.26 15.64
CA GLU A 146 4.91 13.96 16.33
C GLU A 146 3.75 13.08 15.85
N ARG A 147 2.60 13.70 15.56
CA ARG A 147 1.45 13.01 14.98
C ARG A 147 1.77 12.43 13.60
N GLU A 148 2.32 13.24 12.71
CA GLU A 148 2.68 12.79 11.35
C GLU A 148 3.77 11.71 11.39
N ILE A 149 4.72 11.77 12.32
CA ILE A 149 5.73 10.72 12.52
C ILE A 149 5.05 9.39 12.91
N CYS A 150 4.10 9.41 13.85
CA CYS A 150 3.32 8.23 14.20
C CYS A 150 2.49 7.70 13.01
N GLU A 151 1.96 8.60 12.18
CA GLU A 151 1.25 8.25 10.93
C GLU A 151 2.20 7.59 9.91
N ILE A 152 3.43 8.07 9.78
CA ILE A 152 4.47 7.45 8.93
C ILE A 152 4.77 6.02 9.42
N VAL A 153 4.94 5.82 10.73
CA VAL A 153 5.17 4.49 11.32
C VAL A 153 3.95 3.57 11.10
N TRP A 154 2.74 4.09 11.26
CA TRP A 154 1.50 3.38 10.96
C TRP A 154 1.45 2.89 9.51
N LEU A 155 1.82 3.74 8.55
CA LEU A 155 1.88 3.38 7.14
C LEU A 155 2.87 2.23 6.91
N VAL A 156 4.07 2.28 7.51
CA VAL A 156 5.05 1.20 7.41
C VAL A 156 4.51 -0.11 7.98
N GLY A 157 3.91 -0.08 9.18
CA GLY A 157 3.37 -1.28 9.83
C GLY A 157 2.20 -1.90 9.08
N SER A 158 1.23 -1.08 8.67
CA SER A 158 0.07 -1.54 7.90
C SER A 158 0.46 -2.02 6.49
N GLU A 159 1.47 -1.42 5.87
CA GLU A 159 1.98 -1.89 4.58
C GLU A 159 2.71 -3.23 4.71
N HIS A 160 3.45 -3.47 5.79
CA HIS A 160 4.04 -4.80 6.04
C HIS A 160 2.98 -5.88 6.19
N LEU A 161 1.87 -5.59 6.87
CA LEU A 161 0.74 -6.52 6.95
C LEU A 161 0.26 -6.89 5.53
N TYR A 162 0.02 -5.92 4.65
CA TYR A 162 -0.39 -6.18 3.27
C TYR A 162 0.66 -6.94 2.47
N ASN A 163 1.92 -6.53 2.57
CA ASN A 163 3.02 -7.13 1.83
C ASN A 163 3.18 -8.60 2.20
N MET A 164 3.25 -8.92 3.50
CA MET A 164 3.46 -10.29 3.95
C MET A 164 2.28 -11.20 3.59
N THR A 165 1.04 -10.72 3.70
CA THR A 165 -0.14 -11.47 3.26
C THR A 165 -0.08 -11.85 1.78
N ASN A 166 0.35 -10.93 0.92
CA ASN A 166 0.40 -11.17 -0.52
C ASN A 166 1.61 -12.03 -0.91
N ILE A 167 2.79 -11.70 -0.39
CA ILE A 167 4.05 -12.39 -0.71
C ILE A 167 4.00 -13.84 -0.25
N ALA A 168 3.51 -14.11 0.96
CA ALA A 168 3.43 -15.47 1.51
C ALA A 168 2.53 -16.42 0.70
N LEU A 169 1.66 -15.89 -0.15
CA LEU A 169 0.73 -16.65 -0.98
C LEU A 169 1.04 -16.55 -2.48
N ASN A 170 2.19 -15.98 -2.82
CA ASN A 170 2.63 -15.70 -4.20
C ASN A 170 1.58 -14.91 -5.00
N ILE A 171 0.98 -13.90 -4.37
CA ILE A 171 0.00 -13.01 -5.00
C ILE A 171 0.74 -11.89 -5.74
N HIS A 172 0.67 -11.93 -7.07
CA HIS A 172 1.29 -10.94 -7.95
C HIS A 172 0.35 -9.77 -8.27
N SER A 173 0.81 -8.86 -9.15
CA SER A 173 0.01 -7.75 -9.66
C SER A 173 -1.30 -8.24 -10.30
N ASP A 174 -2.34 -7.43 -10.13
CA ASP A 174 -3.65 -7.64 -10.71
C ASP A 174 -3.85 -6.85 -12.02
N MET A 175 -2.80 -6.18 -12.52
CA MET A 175 -2.82 -5.23 -13.64
C MET A 175 -3.88 -4.15 -13.46
N LEU A 176 -4.03 -3.63 -12.23
CA LEU A 176 -5.06 -2.64 -11.87
C LEU A 176 -4.89 -1.31 -12.59
N CYS A 177 -3.64 -0.95 -12.91
CA CYS A 177 -3.31 0.24 -13.68
C CYS A 177 -3.91 0.21 -15.09
N ASP A 178 -3.81 -0.93 -15.78
CA ASP A 178 -4.34 -1.11 -17.14
C ASP A 178 -5.87 -0.99 -17.17
N LEU A 179 -6.54 -1.31 -16.06
CA LEU A 179 -7.99 -1.17 -15.91
C LEU A 179 -8.42 0.27 -15.62
N SER A 180 -7.57 1.09 -15.00
CA SER A 180 -7.88 2.50 -14.78
C SER A 180 -7.81 3.29 -16.08
N LYS A 181 -6.76 3.06 -16.88
CA LYS A 181 -6.52 3.76 -18.16
C LYS A 181 -7.55 3.47 -19.26
N ARG A 182 -8.44 2.49 -19.05
CA ARG A 182 -9.51 2.09 -19.99
C ARG A 182 -10.88 2.72 -19.68
N ARG A 183 -11.00 3.48 -18.59
CA ARG A 183 -12.21 4.26 -18.27
C ARG A 183 -12.08 5.68 -18.81
#